data_AF-A0A6P2ERW6-F1
#
_entry.id   AF-A0A6P2ERW6-F1
#
_cell.length_a   1.000
_cell.length_b   1.000
_cell.length_c   1.000
_cell.angle_alpha   90.00
_cell.angle_beta   90.00
_cell.angle_gamma   90.00
#
_symmetry.space_group_name_H-M   'P 1'
#
loop_
_entity.id
_entity.type
_entity.pdbx_description
1 polymer ?
#
loop_
_entity_poly.entity_id
_entity_poly.type
_entity_poly.pdbx_seq_one_letter_code
_entity_poly.pdbx_strand_id
1 'polypeptide(L)'
;MSSAMSRTAAPKANSTAAEGEGAPVTQVDFEDIQGLVRYGYKHMTQACFLLLRVRDAGAARAWLARAPVTPAIERQPPPPTALQIAISAPGLHKLGVARDIVEGFSAEFLAGMSSDASRARRLGDLGANDPAGWQWGGAPHEVPHVLVMLYAMPGRLDAWLATVRGDCEAGFEETACLFTARLRETEPFGFVDGISQPRVDWERKRPARDEEQFGFTNRSCIGEYLLGYPNEYGAYTDRPLLAPHRDPGTVLPRAEDAPGVADLGRNGSYLVMRQLRQDVDGFWRFLDREAGGDLVLRRRLAEAMVGRKMDGGEALVGPGREHIDGIDDDAQLRNGFTYRSDPDGLRCPLGAHIRRANPRNADLTPGWANPLSRLWRRLGFGANPLRPDLIASTRFHRLLRRGREYGGAPGEETGLHFICLGANIARQFEFVQNAWMAGTRFNGLSGESDPLLGHRLPDNDGNPTDSFSMPVGTGPDRQCSGLPQFVTVQGGAYFFLPGIRALRYLSKGHSV
;
A
#
# COMPACT_ATOMS: atom_id res chain seq x y z
N MET A 1 68.70 5.11 22.91
CA MET A 1 67.97 5.90 23.92
C MET A 1 66.82 6.58 23.21
N SER A 2 65.63 5.98 23.30
CA SER A 2 64.45 6.33 22.50
C SER A 2 63.34 6.83 23.41
N SER A 3 62.63 7.84 22.92
CA SER A 3 61.59 8.64 23.57
C SER A 3 60.37 7.80 23.98
N ALA A 4 59.89 7.95 25.21
CA ALA A 4 58.64 7.37 25.70
C ALA A 4 57.67 8.49 26.10
N MET A 5 56.61 8.63 25.30
CA MET A 5 55.46 9.51 25.54
C MET A 5 54.67 9.04 26.77
N SER A 6 54.56 9.92 27.78
CA SER A 6 53.66 9.77 28.91
C SER A 6 52.24 10.19 28.51
N ARG A 7 51.28 9.26 28.61
CA ARG A 7 49.84 9.53 28.42
C ARG A 7 49.26 10.06 29.73
N THR A 8 48.89 11.32 29.74
CA THR A 8 48.12 11.96 30.81
C THR A 8 46.66 11.50 30.77
N ALA A 9 46.18 10.92 31.87
CA ALA A 9 44.79 10.58 32.09
C ALA A 9 44.01 11.83 32.56
N ALA A 10 42.93 12.18 31.86
CA ALA A 10 41.97 13.19 32.29
C ALA A 10 40.81 12.55 33.09
N PRO A 11 40.24 13.24 34.10
CA PRO A 11 39.32 12.65 35.06
C PRO A 11 37.91 12.42 34.48
N LYS A 12 37.28 11.31 34.88
CA LYS A 12 35.90 10.96 34.56
C LYS A 12 34.93 11.95 35.22
N ALA A 13 34.24 12.75 34.41
CA ALA A 13 33.08 13.51 34.86
C ALA A 13 31.88 12.56 35.01
N ASN A 14 31.37 12.44 36.23
CA ASN A 14 30.08 11.81 36.52
C ASN A 14 28.97 12.68 35.94
N SER A 15 28.49 12.32 34.75
CA SER A 15 27.22 12.81 34.21
C SER A 15 26.15 11.79 34.58
N THR A 16 25.46 12.02 35.68
CA THR A 16 24.15 11.41 35.94
C THR A 16 23.22 11.80 34.80
N ALA A 17 22.95 10.85 33.90
CA ALA A 17 21.92 10.99 32.90
C ALA A 17 20.58 11.12 33.64
N ALA A 18 20.02 12.33 33.64
CA ALA A 18 18.62 12.51 33.92
C ALA A 18 17.86 11.74 32.83
N GLU A 19 17.12 10.71 33.25
CA GLU A 19 16.10 10.09 32.41
C GLU A 19 15.12 11.19 32.01
N GLY A 20 15.24 11.68 30.77
CA GLY A 20 14.33 12.66 30.23
C GLY A 20 12.94 12.05 30.13
N GLU A 21 11.98 12.63 30.85
CA GLU A 21 10.56 12.47 30.55
C GLU A 21 10.36 12.65 29.04
N GLY A 22 9.92 11.59 28.35
CA GLY A 22 9.68 11.63 26.92
C GLY A 22 8.69 12.75 26.59
N ALA A 23 9.00 13.54 25.55
CA ALA A 23 8.09 14.57 25.06
C ALA A 23 6.67 13.97 24.88
N PRO A 24 5.60 14.71 25.26
CA PRO A 24 4.24 14.20 25.22
C PRO A 24 3.90 13.77 23.78
N VAL A 25 3.47 12.51 23.64
CA VAL A 25 3.03 11.95 22.36
C VAL A 25 1.84 12.76 21.86
N THR A 26 1.98 13.43 20.72
CA THR A 26 0.89 14.25 20.16
C THR A 26 -0.27 13.33 19.76
N GLN A 27 -1.48 13.66 20.22
CA GLN A 27 -2.68 12.90 19.90
C GLN A 27 -2.97 12.95 18.39
N VAL A 28 -3.56 11.88 17.85
CA VAL A 28 -3.98 11.82 16.45
C VAL A 28 -5.20 12.72 16.22
N ASP A 29 -5.11 13.63 15.26
CA ASP A 29 -6.22 14.54 14.87
C ASP A 29 -7.09 13.87 13.80
N PHE A 30 -8.14 13.17 14.24
CA PHE A 30 -9.08 12.50 13.34
C PHE A 30 -9.95 13.46 12.51
N GLU A 31 -10.07 14.72 12.90
CA GLU A 31 -10.81 15.72 12.12
C GLU A 31 -10.01 16.19 10.91
N ASP A 32 -8.67 16.12 11.00
CA ASP A 32 -7.77 16.51 9.93
C ASP A 32 -7.40 15.35 8.98
N ILE A 33 -7.64 14.10 9.37
CA ILE A 33 -7.36 12.94 8.51
C ILE A 33 -8.57 12.65 7.61
N GLN A 34 -8.32 12.43 6.32
CA GLN A 34 -9.32 11.93 5.38
C GLN A 34 -9.78 10.50 5.74
N GLY A 35 -11.10 10.31 5.84
CA GLY A 35 -11.71 9.09 6.39
C GLY A 35 -11.42 7.80 5.61
N LEU A 36 -10.96 7.88 4.36
CA LEU A 36 -10.53 6.71 3.58
C LEU A 36 -9.48 5.86 4.32
N VAL A 37 -8.55 6.53 5.01
CA VAL A 37 -7.47 5.88 5.76
C VAL A 37 -8.06 5.00 6.86
N ARG A 38 -9.03 5.49 7.63
CA ARG A 38 -9.59 4.77 8.78
C ARG A 38 -10.67 3.75 8.39
N TYR A 39 -11.61 4.14 7.53
CA TYR A 39 -12.85 3.37 7.35
C TYR A 39 -12.88 2.48 6.12
N GLY A 40 -12.28 2.92 5.02
CA GLY A 40 -12.37 2.25 3.71
C GLY A 40 -13.78 2.03 3.15
N TYR A 41 -14.81 2.45 3.87
CA TYR A 41 -16.21 2.52 3.45
C TYR A 41 -16.81 1.20 2.92
N LYS A 42 -16.41 0.05 3.46
CA LYS A 42 -16.89 -1.28 2.99
C LYS A 42 -18.41 -1.41 2.92
N HIS A 43 -19.17 -0.77 3.83
CA HIS A 43 -20.63 -0.82 3.84
C HIS A 43 -21.32 0.09 2.80
N MET A 44 -20.59 1.05 2.24
CA MET A 44 -21.04 1.87 1.12
C MET A 44 -20.77 1.12 -0.18
N THR A 45 -21.76 0.33 -0.61
CA THR A 45 -21.62 -0.63 -1.72
C THR A 45 -21.67 0.00 -3.11
N GLN A 46 -21.99 1.29 -3.22
CA GLN A 46 -21.90 2.05 -4.47
C GLN A 46 -20.76 3.06 -4.37
N ALA A 47 -19.94 3.15 -5.41
CA ALA A 47 -18.89 4.15 -5.51
C ALA A 47 -18.60 4.51 -6.97
N CYS A 48 -17.97 5.67 -7.16
CA CYS A 48 -17.33 6.04 -8.42
C CYS A 48 -16.13 6.94 -8.15
N PHE A 49 -15.16 6.90 -9.05
CA PHE A 49 -13.94 7.69 -8.96
C PHE A 49 -13.83 8.63 -10.16
N LEU A 50 -13.85 9.94 -9.89
CA LEU A 50 -13.72 10.97 -10.92
C LEU A 50 -12.26 11.30 -11.12
N LEU A 51 -11.80 11.16 -12.36
CA LEU A 51 -10.50 11.61 -12.81
C LEU A 51 -10.68 13.01 -13.40
N LEU A 52 -10.08 14.01 -12.76
CA LEU A 52 -10.31 15.42 -13.08
C LEU A 52 -9.00 16.10 -13.50
N ARG A 53 -9.08 16.97 -14.49
CA ARG A 53 -8.04 17.94 -14.84
C ARG A 53 -8.48 19.34 -14.46
N VAL A 54 -7.64 20.06 -13.73
CA VAL A 54 -7.79 21.50 -13.53
C VAL A 54 -7.89 22.23 -14.88
N ARG A 55 -9.05 22.85 -15.11
CA ARG A 55 -9.35 23.73 -16.25
C ARG A 55 -9.12 25.19 -15.88
N ASP A 56 -9.65 25.61 -14.73
CA ASP A 56 -9.43 26.93 -14.14
C ASP A 56 -8.94 26.77 -12.69
N ALA A 57 -7.73 27.25 -12.41
CA ALA A 57 -7.10 27.06 -11.11
C ALA A 57 -7.83 27.83 -9.98
N GLY A 58 -8.44 28.97 -10.28
CA GLY A 58 -9.18 29.77 -9.30
C GLY A 58 -10.47 29.08 -8.86
N ALA A 59 -11.29 28.66 -9.83
CA ALA A 59 -12.52 27.92 -9.59
C ALA A 59 -12.26 26.53 -8.99
N ALA A 60 -11.21 25.83 -9.43
CA ALA A 60 -10.78 24.56 -8.86
C ALA A 60 -10.45 24.70 -7.37
N ARG A 61 -9.59 25.68 -7.03
CA ARG A 61 -9.25 26.00 -5.64
C ARG A 61 -10.49 26.40 -4.82
N ALA A 62 -11.38 27.22 -5.37
CA ALA A 62 -12.60 27.61 -4.70
C ALA A 62 -13.53 26.41 -4.40
N TRP A 63 -13.57 25.40 -5.26
CA TRP A 63 -14.29 24.15 -5.00
C TRP A 63 -13.58 23.30 -3.94
N LEU A 64 -12.27 23.10 -4.04
CA LEU A 64 -11.48 22.35 -3.05
C LEU A 64 -11.63 22.92 -1.63
N ALA A 65 -11.76 24.24 -1.49
CA ALA A 65 -11.97 24.92 -0.21
C ALA A 65 -13.29 24.52 0.49
N ARG A 66 -14.33 24.19 -0.29
CA ARG A 66 -15.69 23.90 0.20
C ARG A 66 -16.11 22.44 0.03
N ALA A 67 -15.29 21.62 -0.63
CA ALA A 67 -15.63 20.23 -0.91
C ALA A 67 -15.95 19.49 0.40
N PRO A 68 -17.03 18.68 0.45
CA PRO A 68 -17.48 18.00 1.67
C PRO A 68 -16.64 16.76 1.99
N VAL A 69 -15.32 16.93 2.11
CA VAL A 69 -14.38 15.87 2.43
C VAL A 69 -14.72 15.27 3.78
N THR A 70 -14.88 13.94 3.81
CA THR A 70 -15.34 13.23 5.00
C THR A 70 -14.13 12.89 5.90
N PRO A 71 -14.09 13.40 7.14
CA PRO A 71 -12.99 13.15 8.08
C PRO A 71 -12.98 11.72 8.65
N ALA A 72 -11.90 11.37 9.33
CA ALA A 72 -11.69 10.10 10.01
C ALA A 72 -12.26 10.05 11.44
N ILE A 73 -13.07 11.04 11.83
CA ILE A 73 -13.80 11.05 13.10
C ILE A 73 -15.04 10.18 13.02
N GLU A 74 -15.31 9.44 14.09
CA GLU A 74 -16.46 8.56 14.19
C GLU A 74 -17.72 9.39 14.47
N ARG A 75 -18.82 9.06 13.77
CA ARG A 75 -20.09 9.76 13.88
C ARG A 75 -21.21 8.76 14.13
N GLN A 76 -22.16 9.14 14.97
CA GLN A 76 -23.38 8.37 15.24
C GLN A 76 -24.62 9.25 15.00
N PRO A 77 -25.46 8.93 14.01
CA PRO A 77 -25.31 7.85 13.02
C PRO A 77 -24.17 8.12 12.02
N PRO A 78 -23.60 7.08 11.38
CA PRO A 78 -22.64 7.25 10.29
C PRO A 78 -23.25 8.01 9.09
N PRO A 79 -22.46 8.80 8.35
CA PRO A 79 -22.97 9.52 7.18
C PRO A 79 -23.36 8.55 6.05
N PRO A 80 -24.40 8.87 5.26
CA PRO A 80 -24.87 8.01 4.16
C PRO A 80 -23.97 8.08 2.90
N THR A 81 -23.08 9.07 2.83
CA THR A 81 -22.13 9.29 1.75
C THR A 81 -20.79 9.73 2.32
N ALA A 82 -19.69 9.49 1.58
CA ALA A 82 -18.36 9.93 1.97
C ALA A 82 -17.51 10.31 0.76
N LEU A 83 -16.95 11.53 0.77
CA LEU A 83 -16.13 12.09 -0.31
C LEU A 83 -14.68 12.20 0.14
N GLN A 84 -13.76 11.82 -0.73
CA GLN A 84 -12.32 11.88 -0.50
C GLN A 84 -11.64 12.49 -1.73
N ILE A 85 -10.53 13.21 -1.53
CA ILE A 85 -9.81 13.92 -2.58
C ILE A 85 -8.32 13.63 -2.49
N ALA A 86 -7.72 13.19 -3.60
CA ALA A 86 -6.28 13.07 -3.74
C ALA A 86 -5.79 13.88 -4.96
N ILE A 87 -4.56 14.38 -4.92
CA ILE A 87 -4.00 15.31 -5.90
C ILE A 87 -2.66 14.77 -6.41
N SER A 88 -2.45 14.73 -7.72
CA SER A 88 -1.19 14.30 -8.31
C SER A 88 -0.16 15.43 -8.32
N ALA A 89 1.13 15.14 -8.52
CA ALA A 89 2.16 16.18 -8.63
C ALA A 89 1.86 17.20 -9.76
N PRO A 90 1.45 16.78 -10.99
CA PRO A 90 0.98 17.72 -12.00
C PRO A 90 -0.24 18.55 -11.55
N GLY A 91 -1.13 17.95 -10.75
CA GLY A 91 -2.27 18.65 -10.15
C GLY A 91 -1.88 19.75 -9.18
N LEU A 92 -0.90 19.51 -8.30
CA LEU A 92 -0.35 20.55 -7.41
C LEU A 92 0.22 21.72 -8.21
N HIS A 93 0.99 21.46 -9.26
CA HIS A 93 1.49 22.51 -10.14
C HIS A 93 0.37 23.28 -10.83
N LYS A 94 -0.65 22.59 -11.35
CA LYS A 94 -1.79 23.24 -12.03
C LYS A 94 -2.70 24.03 -11.10
N LEU A 95 -2.75 23.68 -9.82
CA LEU A 95 -3.40 24.48 -8.78
C LEU A 95 -2.60 25.73 -8.38
N GLY A 96 -1.36 25.87 -8.86
CA GLY A 96 -0.48 27.01 -8.58
C GLY A 96 0.29 26.89 -7.26
N VAL A 97 0.57 25.67 -6.80
CA VAL A 97 1.43 25.44 -5.63
C VAL A 97 2.88 25.77 -6.01
N ALA A 98 3.57 26.48 -5.13
CA ALA A 98 4.95 26.88 -5.35
C ALA A 98 5.87 25.66 -5.55
N ARG A 99 6.83 25.79 -6.47
CA ARG A 99 7.67 24.67 -6.93
C ARG A 99 8.49 24.05 -5.79
N ASP A 100 9.06 24.87 -4.93
CA ASP A 100 9.83 24.46 -3.75
C ASP A 100 8.99 23.64 -2.76
N ILE A 101 7.69 23.95 -2.64
CA ILE A 101 6.76 23.17 -1.82
C ILE A 101 6.51 21.80 -2.46
N VAL A 102 6.27 21.76 -3.78
CA VAL A 102 6.03 20.50 -4.49
C VAL A 102 7.28 19.62 -4.42
N GLU A 103 8.47 20.18 -4.65
CA GLU A 103 9.75 19.45 -4.59
C GLU A 103 10.08 18.87 -3.20
N GLY A 104 9.34 19.24 -2.15
CA GLY A 104 9.44 18.62 -0.81
C GLY A 104 8.74 17.27 -0.67
N PHE A 105 7.98 16.81 -1.67
CA PHE A 105 7.41 15.46 -1.68
C PHE A 105 8.41 14.40 -2.17
N SER A 106 8.05 13.12 -2.06
CA SER A 106 8.93 12.01 -2.45
C SER A 106 9.22 12.01 -3.96
N ALA A 107 10.42 11.57 -4.34
CA ALA A 107 10.85 11.52 -5.73
C ALA A 107 9.94 10.63 -6.61
N GLU A 108 9.36 9.58 -6.03
CA GLU A 108 8.42 8.68 -6.71
C GLU A 108 7.13 9.42 -7.07
N PHE A 109 6.54 10.13 -6.11
CA PHE A 109 5.35 10.95 -6.31
C PHE A 109 5.60 12.04 -7.36
N LEU A 110 6.74 12.72 -7.29
CA LEU A 110 7.12 13.78 -8.22
C LEU A 110 7.28 13.30 -9.65
N ALA A 111 7.96 12.17 -9.83
CA ALA A 111 8.16 11.60 -11.15
C ALA A 111 6.86 11.00 -11.72
N GLY A 112 6.00 10.40 -10.88
CA GLY A 112 4.74 9.78 -11.30
C GLY A 112 4.88 8.33 -11.82
N MET A 113 3.82 7.54 -11.73
CA MET A 113 3.88 6.08 -11.95
C MET A 113 4.47 5.65 -13.31
N SER A 114 4.12 6.38 -14.38
CA SER A 114 4.52 6.15 -15.77
C SER A 114 5.72 7.02 -16.21
N SER A 115 6.55 7.46 -15.27
CA SER A 115 7.61 8.45 -15.53
C SER A 115 8.64 8.02 -16.57
N ASP A 116 9.05 6.75 -16.51
CA ASP A 116 10.18 6.24 -17.30
C ASP A 116 10.18 4.71 -17.39
N ALA A 117 10.91 4.20 -18.38
CA ALA A 117 11.03 2.77 -18.65
C ALA A 117 11.68 1.97 -17.50
N SER A 118 12.51 2.60 -16.67
CA SER A 118 13.09 1.92 -15.49
C SER A 118 12.02 1.67 -14.44
N ARG A 119 11.13 2.63 -14.20
CA ARG A 119 9.97 2.44 -13.32
C ARG A 119 8.99 1.43 -13.87
N ALA A 120 8.67 1.48 -15.16
CA ALA A 120 7.81 0.49 -15.80
C ALA A 120 8.34 -0.94 -15.59
N ARG A 121 9.66 -1.18 -15.79
CA ARG A 121 10.28 -2.47 -15.48
C ARG A 121 10.14 -2.87 -14.01
N ARG A 122 10.37 -1.96 -13.06
CA ARG A 122 10.22 -2.25 -11.63
C ARG A 122 8.77 -2.61 -11.27
N LEU A 123 7.78 -1.98 -11.89
CA LEU A 123 6.37 -2.25 -11.59
C LEU A 123 5.83 -3.50 -12.31
N GLY A 124 6.60 -4.08 -13.25
CA GLY A 124 6.13 -5.16 -14.12
C GLY A 124 5.20 -4.66 -15.23
N ASP A 125 5.26 -3.36 -15.54
CA ASP A 125 4.42 -2.68 -16.52
C ASP A 125 5.03 -2.79 -17.90
N LEU A 126 5.13 -4.03 -18.38
CA LEU A 126 5.76 -4.41 -19.63
C LEU A 126 4.78 -5.23 -20.48
N GLY A 127 5.03 -5.28 -21.79
CA GLY A 127 4.19 -6.06 -22.71
C GLY A 127 2.76 -5.54 -22.70
N ALA A 128 1.78 -6.40 -22.36
CA ALA A 128 0.38 -5.98 -22.30
C ALA A 128 0.08 -4.98 -21.17
N ASN A 129 0.97 -4.84 -20.18
CA ASN A 129 0.86 -3.84 -19.11
C ASN A 129 1.59 -2.52 -19.42
N ASP A 130 2.21 -2.38 -20.60
CA ASP A 130 3.01 -1.20 -20.93
C ASP A 130 2.18 0.10 -20.81
N PRO A 131 2.70 1.15 -20.15
CA PRO A 131 2.00 2.43 -19.99
C PRO A 131 1.52 3.06 -21.30
N ALA A 132 2.18 2.78 -22.43
CA ALA A 132 1.74 3.26 -23.74
C ALA A 132 0.36 2.73 -24.16
N GLY A 133 -0.11 1.63 -23.56
CA GLY A 133 -1.44 1.05 -23.79
C GLY A 133 -2.48 1.42 -22.73
N TRP A 134 -2.13 2.24 -21.74
CA TRP A 134 -3.07 2.62 -20.68
C TRP A 134 -4.13 3.59 -21.21
N GLN A 135 -5.37 3.43 -20.73
CA GLN A 135 -6.50 4.31 -20.99
C GLN A 135 -6.35 5.67 -20.29
N TRP A 136 -5.59 5.73 -19.19
CA TRP A 136 -5.30 6.98 -18.49
C TRP A 136 -4.02 6.88 -17.67
N GLY A 137 -3.34 8.01 -17.49
CA GLY A 137 -2.07 8.07 -16.74
C GLY A 137 -0.90 7.34 -17.41
N GLY A 138 -1.04 6.91 -18.67
CA GLY A 138 0.03 6.22 -19.43
C GLY A 138 1.18 7.14 -19.79
N ALA A 139 0.90 8.42 -19.98
CA ALA A 139 1.90 9.48 -20.15
C ALA A 139 1.74 10.61 -19.12
N PRO A 140 2.79 11.41 -18.84
CA PRO A 140 2.72 12.51 -17.88
C PRO A 140 1.60 13.52 -18.13
N HIS A 141 1.26 13.77 -19.40
CA HIS A 141 0.19 14.69 -19.79
C HIS A 141 -1.21 14.07 -19.72
N GLU A 142 -1.33 12.76 -19.50
CA GLU A 142 -2.60 12.01 -19.32
C GLU A 142 -2.89 11.72 -17.85
N VAL A 143 -1.95 12.02 -16.95
CA VAL A 143 -2.15 11.87 -15.50
C VAL A 143 -3.23 12.86 -15.04
N PRO A 144 -4.30 12.40 -14.38
CA PRO A 144 -5.32 13.29 -13.83
C PRO A 144 -4.73 14.17 -12.74
N HIS A 145 -5.18 15.42 -12.67
CA HIS A 145 -4.72 16.40 -11.67
C HIS A 145 -5.31 16.09 -10.30
N VAL A 146 -6.59 15.71 -10.25
CA VAL A 146 -7.32 15.42 -9.02
C VAL A 146 -8.11 14.12 -9.19
N LEU A 147 -8.09 13.29 -8.15
CA LEU A 147 -8.92 12.11 -7.97
C LEU A 147 -9.97 12.41 -6.91
N VAL A 148 -11.25 12.40 -7.29
CA VAL A 148 -12.37 12.52 -6.35
C VAL A 148 -13.04 11.16 -6.19
N MET A 149 -13.07 10.65 -4.97
CA MET A 149 -13.65 9.35 -4.67
C MET A 149 -14.98 9.53 -3.93
N LEU A 150 -16.06 9.06 -4.54
CA LEU A 150 -17.41 9.10 -3.97
C LEU A 150 -17.78 7.70 -3.50
N TYR A 151 -18.15 7.57 -2.23
CA TYR A 151 -18.72 6.36 -1.64
C TYR A 151 -20.13 6.65 -1.14
N ALA A 152 -21.09 5.79 -1.46
CA ALA A 152 -22.49 6.01 -1.14
C ALA A 152 -23.18 4.71 -0.69
N MET A 153 -24.14 4.87 0.22
CA MET A 153 -25.14 3.83 0.47
C MET A 153 -25.99 3.59 -0.80
N PRO A 154 -26.57 2.39 -0.96
CA PRO A 154 -27.40 2.06 -2.13
C PRO A 154 -28.46 3.12 -2.46
N GLY A 155 -28.55 3.50 -3.74
CA GLY A 155 -29.54 4.46 -4.25
C GLY A 155 -29.21 5.92 -3.98
N ARG A 156 -28.01 6.24 -3.48
CA ARG A 156 -27.58 7.63 -3.21
C ARG A 156 -26.53 8.15 -4.18
N LEU A 157 -25.81 7.26 -4.89
CA LEU A 157 -24.64 7.66 -5.70
C LEU A 157 -25.00 8.62 -6.82
N ASP A 158 -26.00 8.31 -7.65
CA ASP A 158 -26.27 9.06 -8.88
C ASP A 158 -26.64 10.52 -8.63
N ALA A 159 -27.56 10.76 -7.70
CA ALA A 159 -27.97 12.10 -7.31
C ALA A 159 -26.80 12.90 -6.72
N TRP A 160 -25.98 12.23 -5.91
CA TRP A 160 -24.84 12.89 -5.27
C TRP A 160 -23.69 13.18 -6.25
N LEU A 161 -23.43 12.26 -7.18
CA LEU A 161 -22.50 12.45 -8.28
C LEU A 161 -22.91 13.64 -9.16
N ALA A 162 -24.21 13.78 -9.47
CA ALA A 162 -24.73 14.92 -10.21
C ALA A 162 -24.47 16.25 -9.48
N THR A 163 -24.70 16.30 -8.16
CA THR A 163 -24.35 17.49 -7.34
C THR A 163 -22.85 17.80 -7.42
N VAL A 164 -21.99 16.80 -7.20
CA VAL A 164 -20.53 17.00 -7.19
C VAL A 164 -20.02 17.48 -8.55
N ARG A 165 -20.53 16.93 -9.65
CA ARG A 165 -20.19 17.37 -11.01
C ARG A 165 -20.58 18.83 -11.23
N GLY A 166 -21.82 19.21 -10.92
CA GLY A 166 -22.27 20.60 -11.07
C GLY A 166 -21.47 21.58 -10.20
N ASP A 167 -21.10 21.18 -8.98
CA ASP A 167 -20.35 22.03 -8.07
C ASP A 167 -18.90 22.30 -8.53
N CYS A 168 -18.29 21.34 -9.24
CA CYS A 168 -16.87 21.38 -9.59
C CYS A 168 -16.60 21.72 -11.06
N GLU A 169 -17.61 21.68 -11.93
CA GLU A 169 -17.45 21.83 -13.39
C GLU A 169 -16.65 23.09 -13.74
N ALA A 170 -16.92 24.24 -13.11
CA ALA A 170 -16.23 25.49 -13.41
C ALA A 170 -14.69 25.36 -13.29
N GLY A 171 -14.20 24.59 -12.32
CA GLY A 171 -12.77 24.39 -12.06
C GLY A 171 -12.14 23.21 -12.80
N PHE A 172 -12.93 22.21 -13.18
CA PHE A 172 -12.41 20.93 -13.62
C PHE A 172 -13.04 20.44 -14.92
N GLU A 173 -12.22 19.80 -15.74
CA GLU A 173 -12.64 18.92 -16.83
C GLU A 173 -12.61 17.47 -16.32
N GLU A 174 -13.72 16.75 -16.46
CA GLU A 174 -13.79 15.31 -16.15
C GLU A 174 -13.22 14.52 -17.32
N THR A 175 -12.12 13.81 -17.11
CA THR A 175 -11.53 12.94 -18.15
C THR A 175 -12.13 11.54 -18.14
N ALA A 176 -12.53 11.06 -16.97
CA ALA A 176 -13.22 9.78 -16.82
C ALA A 176 -13.99 9.72 -15.50
N CYS A 177 -15.07 8.93 -15.50
CA CYS A 177 -15.73 8.46 -14.29
C CYS A 177 -15.62 6.94 -14.22
N LEU A 178 -14.83 6.47 -13.26
CA LEU A 178 -14.60 5.06 -13.03
C LEU A 178 -15.67 4.54 -12.07
N PHE A 179 -16.77 4.02 -12.62
CA PHE A 179 -17.82 3.38 -11.84
C PHE A 179 -17.32 2.08 -11.21
N THR A 180 -17.83 1.77 -10.03
CA THR A 180 -17.59 0.50 -9.35
C THR A 180 -18.80 -0.41 -9.49
N ALA A 181 -18.55 -1.71 -9.46
CA ALA A 181 -19.59 -2.69 -9.24
C ALA A 181 -20.11 -2.58 -7.80
N ARG A 182 -21.26 -3.21 -7.54
CA ARG A 182 -21.73 -3.41 -6.18
C ARG A 182 -20.66 -4.22 -5.43
N LEU A 183 -20.14 -3.70 -4.33
CA LEU A 183 -19.12 -4.41 -3.56
C LEU A 183 -19.67 -5.77 -3.09
N ARG A 184 -19.00 -6.85 -3.52
CA ARG A 184 -19.23 -8.21 -3.06
C ARG A 184 -18.17 -8.57 -2.02
N GLU A 185 -18.37 -9.70 -1.34
CA GLU A 185 -17.32 -10.25 -0.48
C GLU A 185 -16.19 -10.91 -1.29
N THR A 186 -16.50 -11.32 -2.52
CA THR A 186 -15.58 -12.01 -3.43
C THR A 186 -15.18 -11.14 -4.61
N GLU A 187 -13.88 -11.14 -4.93
CA GLU A 187 -13.35 -10.52 -6.14
C GLU A 187 -13.74 -11.31 -7.42
N PRO A 188 -13.53 -10.77 -8.64
CA PRO A 188 -14.02 -11.37 -9.88
C PRO A 188 -13.56 -12.80 -10.20
N PHE A 189 -12.38 -13.23 -9.77
CA PHE A 189 -11.98 -14.65 -9.90
C PHE A 189 -12.71 -15.57 -8.93
N GLY A 190 -13.47 -15.04 -7.96
CA GLY A 190 -14.33 -15.78 -7.04
C GLY A 190 -13.76 -15.98 -5.64
N PHE A 191 -12.70 -15.25 -5.25
CA PHE A 191 -12.06 -15.37 -3.94
C PHE A 191 -12.49 -14.26 -2.98
N VAL A 192 -12.65 -14.58 -1.70
CA VAL A 192 -12.92 -13.56 -0.67
C VAL A 192 -11.73 -12.60 -0.55
N ASP A 193 -11.96 -11.30 -0.76
CA ASP A 193 -10.93 -10.25 -0.60
C ASP A 193 -11.17 -9.40 0.67
N GLY A 194 -10.20 -8.55 1.02
CA GLY A 194 -10.29 -7.63 2.13
C GLY A 194 -10.09 -8.26 3.51
N ILE A 195 -9.66 -9.52 3.57
CA ILE A 195 -9.39 -10.28 4.80
C ILE A 195 -8.17 -9.74 5.56
N SER A 196 -7.03 -9.63 4.87
CA SER A 196 -5.76 -9.24 5.50
C SER A 196 -5.46 -7.78 5.26
N GLN A 197 -5.65 -6.96 6.30
CA GLN A 197 -5.27 -5.55 6.36
C GLN A 197 -4.46 -5.31 7.63
N PRO A 198 -3.42 -4.45 7.61
CA PRO A 198 -2.72 -4.07 8.82
C PRO A 198 -3.65 -3.34 9.80
N ARG A 199 -3.45 -3.56 11.10
CA ARG A 199 -4.11 -2.80 12.16
C ARG A 199 -3.25 -1.59 12.51
N VAL A 200 -3.72 -0.41 12.13
CA VAL A 200 -3.03 0.84 12.45
C VAL A 200 -3.12 1.10 13.97
N ASP A 201 -1.99 1.41 14.59
CA ASP A 201 -1.94 1.80 16.00
C ASP A 201 -2.28 3.29 16.18
N TRP A 202 -3.58 3.59 16.15
CA TRP A 202 -4.11 4.95 16.30
C TRP A 202 -3.82 5.59 17.66
N GLU A 203 -3.62 4.77 18.70
CA GLU A 203 -3.32 5.25 20.06
C GLU A 203 -1.82 5.54 20.27
N ARG A 204 -0.98 5.22 19.28
CA ARG A 204 0.49 5.40 19.33
C ARG A 204 1.13 4.77 20.57
N LYS A 205 0.59 3.65 21.06
CA LYS A 205 1.11 2.89 22.20
C LYS A 205 2.30 2.02 21.82
N ARG A 206 2.39 1.62 20.56
CA ARG A 206 3.51 0.87 20.01
C ARG A 206 4.73 1.78 19.89
N PRO A 207 5.88 1.39 20.45
CA PRO A 207 7.09 2.21 20.36
C PRO A 207 7.59 2.24 18.92
N ALA A 208 7.67 3.44 18.35
CA ALA A 208 8.23 3.69 17.03
C ALA A 208 9.75 3.88 17.17
N ARG A 209 10.49 2.78 17.13
CA ARG A 209 11.95 2.76 17.26
C ARG A 209 12.53 1.59 16.49
N ASP A 210 13.74 1.78 15.99
CA ASP A 210 14.50 0.74 15.29
C ASP A 210 14.94 -0.36 16.27
N GLU A 211 14.03 -1.31 16.51
CA GLU A 211 14.25 -2.47 17.38
C GLU A 211 13.95 -3.78 16.65
N GLU A 212 14.79 -4.78 16.90
CA GLU A 212 14.60 -6.13 16.37
C GLU A 212 13.30 -6.75 16.91
N GLN A 213 12.46 -7.22 15.98
CA GLN A 213 11.24 -7.95 16.33
C GLN A 213 11.34 -9.40 15.88
N PHE A 214 11.04 -10.32 16.82
CA PHE A 214 11.17 -11.76 16.60
C PHE A 214 9.85 -12.46 16.23
N GLY A 215 8.72 -11.75 16.36
CA GLY A 215 7.37 -12.28 16.14
C GLY A 215 6.58 -11.36 15.22
N PHE A 216 5.86 -11.96 14.27
CA PHE A 216 5.04 -11.19 13.32
C PHE A 216 3.88 -10.56 14.07
N THR A 217 3.68 -9.28 13.85
CA THR A 217 2.48 -8.57 14.26
C THR A 217 1.79 -8.00 13.03
N ASN A 218 0.47 -7.99 13.06
CA ASN A 218 -0.36 -7.31 12.09
C ASN A 218 -0.61 -5.84 12.49
N ARG A 219 -0.21 -5.43 13.70
CA ARG A 219 -0.26 -4.05 14.17
C ARG A 219 0.94 -3.27 13.66
N SER A 220 0.70 -2.05 13.20
CA SER A 220 1.73 -1.19 12.63
C SER A 220 1.66 0.25 13.15
N CYS A 221 2.81 0.90 13.28
CA CYS A 221 2.92 2.32 13.58
C CYS A 221 2.19 3.15 12.52
N ILE A 222 1.53 4.21 12.98
CA ILE A 222 0.74 5.09 12.11
C ILE A 222 1.58 5.78 11.02
N GLY A 223 2.88 6.04 11.27
CA GLY A 223 3.81 6.64 10.32
C GLY A 223 4.15 5.78 9.10
N GLU A 224 3.70 4.52 9.04
CA GLU A 224 3.75 3.73 7.79
C GLU A 224 2.62 4.10 6.82
N TYR A 225 1.57 4.78 7.28
CA TYR A 225 0.40 5.12 6.46
C TYR A 225 0.15 6.62 6.37
N LEU A 226 0.49 7.38 7.41
CA LEU A 226 0.34 8.82 7.45
C LEU A 226 1.70 9.53 7.52
N LEU A 227 1.86 10.57 6.73
CA LEU A 227 3.00 11.47 6.81
C LEU A 227 2.94 12.32 8.09
N GLY A 228 4.11 12.75 8.54
CA GLY A 228 4.25 13.56 9.76
C GLY A 228 4.13 12.79 11.06
N TYR A 229 4.25 11.46 11.02
CA TYR A 229 4.31 10.59 12.18
C TYR A 229 5.55 9.69 12.13
N PRO A 230 6.08 9.26 13.29
CA PRO A 230 7.20 8.33 13.31
C PRO A 230 6.76 6.97 12.76
N ASN A 231 7.54 6.47 11.81
CA ASN A 231 7.36 5.19 11.15
C ASN A 231 7.94 4.04 12.00
N GLU A 232 7.96 2.82 11.48
CA GLU A 232 8.43 1.64 12.22
C GLU A 232 9.94 1.69 12.56
N TYR A 233 10.71 2.62 11.99
CA TYR A 233 12.11 2.92 12.38
C TYR A 233 12.22 4.02 13.46
N GLY A 234 11.12 4.66 13.82
CA GLY A 234 11.13 5.89 14.62
C GLY A 234 11.53 7.14 13.82
N ALA A 235 11.62 7.04 12.49
CA ALA A 235 11.95 8.14 11.61
C ALA A 235 10.67 8.77 11.01
N TYR A 236 10.77 10.02 10.57
CA TYR A 236 9.71 10.68 9.81
C TYR A 236 10.03 10.57 8.33
N THR A 237 9.02 10.28 7.52
CA THR A 237 9.18 10.28 6.07
C THR A 237 9.31 11.71 5.55
N ASP A 238 10.18 11.92 4.56
CA ASP A 238 10.35 13.21 3.89
C ASP A 238 9.02 13.74 3.35
N ARG A 239 8.79 15.02 3.57
CA ARG A 239 7.55 15.72 3.28
C ARG A 239 7.78 17.24 3.22
N PRO A 240 6.87 18.01 2.61
CA PRO A 240 7.04 19.45 2.54
C PRO A 240 6.90 20.11 3.92
N LEU A 241 8.02 20.61 4.44
CA LEU A 241 8.10 21.41 5.66
C LEU A 241 8.25 22.89 5.28
N LEU A 242 7.34 23.72 5.79
CA LEU A 242 7.20 25.10 5.37
C LEU A 242 7.65 26.06 6.46
N ALA A 243 8.50 27.01 6.08
CA ALA A 243 8.86 28.11 6.94
C ALA A 243 7.61 28.94 7.33
N PRO A 244 7.57 29.59 8.50
CA PRO A 244 6.38 30.29 8.99
C PRO A 244 5.74 31.29 8.00
N HIS A 245 6.55 31.98 7.19
CA HIS A 245 6.06 32.95 6.21
C HIS A 245 5.28 32.32 5.05
N ARG A 246 5.45 31.01 4.79
CA ARG A 246 4.69 30.25 3.79
C ARG A 246 3.31 29.79 4.31
N ASP A 247 3.05 29.89 5.61
CA ASP A 247 1.76 29.62 6.25
C ASP A 247 1.42 30.70 7.30
N PRO A 248 1.24 31.97 6.88
CA PRO A 248 1.06 33.09 7.80
C PRO A 248 -0.25 33.00 8.60
N GLY A 249 -1.25 32.28 8.07
CA GLY A 249 -2.52 32.03 8.76
C GLY A 249 -2.50 30.82 9.69
N THR A 250 -1.34 30.20 9.89
CA THR A 250 -1.12 29.00 10.74
C THR A 250 -2.16 27.92 10.54
N VAL A 251 -2.50 27.63 9.27
CA VAL A 251 -3.52 26.65 8.90
C VAL A 251 -2.98 25.24 9.06
N LEU A 252 -1.71 25.04 8.77
CA LEU A 252 -1.07 23.73 8.78
C LEU A 252 -0.66 23.33 10.20
N PRO A 253 -0.73 22.03 10.54
CA PRO A 253 -0.11 21.49 11.75
C PRO A 253 1.39 21.80 11.80
N ARG A 254 1.97 21.85 13.00
CA ARG A 254 3.43 21.95 13.16
C ARG A 254 4.05 20.55 13.11
N ALA A 255 5.26 20.46 12.55
CA ALA A 255 6.00 19.20 12.51
C ALA A 255 6.41 18.78 13.93
N GLU A 256 6.17 17.52 14.31
CA GLU A 256 6.57 16.98 15.62
C GLU A 256 8.10 16.95 15.80
N ASP A 257 8.81 16.59 14.74
CA ASP A 257 10.27 16.52 14.62
C ASP A 257 10.94 17.88 14.39
N ALA A 258 10.17 18.91 14.03
CA ALA A 258 10.65 20.27 13.83
C ALA A 258 9.56 21.32 14.17
N PRO A 259 9.27 21.59 15.46
CA PRO A 259 8.10 22.38 15.87
C PRO A 259 8.03 23.81 15.31
N GLY A 260 9.16 24.37 14.83
CA GLY A 260 9.24 25.71 14.24
C GLY A 260 8.70 25.83 12.81
N VAL A 261 8.41 24.73 12.13
CA VAL A 261 7.94 24.72 10.73
C VAL A 261 6.55 24.08 10.60
N ALA A 262 5.79 24.56 9.62
CA ALA A 262 4.49 23.99 9.26
C ALA A 262 4.69 22.71 8.44
N ASP A 263 3.80 21.74 8.60
CA ASP A 263 3.89 20.43 7.96
C ASP A 263 2.70 20.25 7.01
N LEU A 264 2.97 20.38 5.70
CA LEU A 264 1.93 20.19 4.68
C LEU A 264 1.59 18.71 4.48
N GLY A 265 2.54 17.82 4.77
CA GLY A 265 2.35 16.38 4.64
C GLY A 265 1.51 15.78 5.76
N ARG A 266 1.56 16.37 6.96
CA ARG A 266 0.91 15.86 8.17
C ARG A 266 -0.53 15.42 7.93
N ASN A 267 -0.90 14.27 8.51
CA ASN A 267 -2.24 13.67 8.39
C ASN A 267 -2.65 13.25 6.97
N GLY A 268 -1.78 13.46 5.98
CA GLY A 268 -1.94 12.97 4.62
C GLY A 268 -1.24 11.63 4.39
N SER A 269 -1.48 11.04 3.22
CA SER A 269 -0.93 9.76 2.79
C SER A 269 -0.62 9.80 1.29
N TYR A 270 0.33 9.00 0.81
CA TYR A 270 0.39 8.72 -0.62
C TYR A 270 -0.67 7.67 -0.96
N LEU A 271 -1.37 7.91 -2.07
CA LEU A 271 -2.38 7.03 -2.63
C LEU A 271 -1.89 6.54 -3.98
N VAL A 272 -1.80 5.22 -4.11
CA VAL A 272 -1.53 4.55 -5.38
C VAL A 272 -2.84 4.03 -5.92
N MET A 273 -3.15 4.36 -7.18
CA MET A 273 -4.32 3.84 -7.87
C MET A 273 -3.90 3.11 -9.14
N ARG A 274 -4.45 1.91 -9.35
CA ARG A 274 -4.33 1.15 -10.60
C ARG A 274 -5.69 0.63 -11.03
N GLN A 275 -6.03 0.80 -12.30
CA GLN A 275 -7.16 0.10 -12.92
C GLN A 275 -6.64 -1.22 -13.48
N LEU A 276 -7.07 -2.33 -12.89
CA LEU A 276 -6.63 -3.68 -13.22
C LEU A 276 -7.80 -4.42 -13.87
N ARG A 277 -7.72 -4.72 -15.16
CA ARG A 277 -8.67 -5.60 -15.86
C ARG A 277 -8.34 -7.05 -15.55
N GLN A 278 -9.36 -7.86 -15.26
CA GLN A 278 -9.22 -9.29 -14.96
C GLN A 278 -9.85 -10.13 -16.07
N ASP A 279 -9.07 -11.00 -16.70
CA ASP A 279 -9.55 -12.01 -17.66
C ASP A 279 -10.07 -13.24 -16.89
N VAL A 280 -11.27 -13.10 -16.32
CA VAL A 280 -11.92 -14.14 -15.50
C VAL A 280 -12.15 -15.42 -16.31
N ASP A 281 -12.59 -15.29 -17.55
CA ASP A 281 -12.82 -16.44 -18.42
C ASP A 281 -11.50 -17.10 -18.82
N GLY A 282 -10.47 -16.32 -19.14
CA GLY A 282 -9.13 -16.84 -19.42
C GLY A 282 -8.52 -17.59 -18.24
N PHE A 283 -8.68 -17.06 -17.03
CA PHE A 283 -8.27 -17.72 -15.79
C PHE A 283 -8.93 -19.09 -15.64
N TRP A 284 -10.26 -19.13 -15.73
CA TRP A 284 -10.98 -20.39 -15.52
C TRP A 284 -10.79 -21.40 -16.66
N ARG A 285 -10.67 -20.95 -17.91
CA ARG A 285 -10.32 -21.82 -19.06
C ARG A 285 -8.91 -22.39 -18.94
N PHE A 286 -7.94 -21.60 -18.46
CA PHE A 286 -6.59 -22.10 -18.23
C PHE A 286 -6.59 -23.23 -17.20
N LEU A 287 -7.23 -23.01 -16.05
CA LEU A 287 -7.29 -24.00 -14.98
C LEU A 287 -8.09 -25.26 -15.35
N ASP A 288 -9.12 -25.14 -16.18
CA ASP A 288 -9.89 -26.28 -16.68
C ASP A 288 -9.03 -27.20 -17.58
N ARG A 289 -8.19 -26.60 -18.44
CA ARG A 289 -7.21 -27.32 -19.27
C ARG A 289 -6.16 -28.02 -18.41
N GLU A 290 -5.56 -27.31 -17.44
CA GLU A 290 -4.55 -27.87 -16.53
C GLU A 290 -5.10 -29.00 -15.65
N ALA A 291 -6.40 -28.97 -15.35
CA ALA A 291 -7.08 -30.00 -14.58
C ALA A 291 -7.60 -31.17 -15.42
N GLY A 292 -7.58 -31.07 -16.76
CA GLY A 292 -8.15 -32.08 -17.65
C GLY A 292 -9.65 -32.34 -17.40
N GLY A 293 -10.40 -31.30 -17.01
CA GLY A 293 -11.82 -31.40 -16.67
C GLY A 293 -12.14 -31.86 -15.23
N ASP A 294 -11.14 -32.15 -14.39
CA ASP A 294 -11.35 -32.45 -12.97
C ASP A 294 -11.69 -31.17 -12.19
N LEU A 295 -12.94 -31.06 -11.77
CA LEU A 295 -13.45 -29.89 -11.04
C LEU A 295 -12.79 -29.68 -9.67
N VAL A 296 -12.39 -30.76 -8.98
CA VAL A 296 -11.74 -30.69 -7.67
C VAL A 296 -10.32 -30.18 -7.84
N LEU A 297 -9.59 -30.72 -8.82
CA LEU A 297 -8.25 -30.27 -9.15
C LEU A 297 -8.26 -28.83 -9.67
N ARG A 298 -9.20 -28.46 -10.55
CA ARG A 298 -9.37 -27.08 -11.06
C ARG A 298 -9.48 -26.09 -9.91
N ARG A 299 -10.32 -26.37 -8.92
CA ARG A 299 -10.44 -25.55 -7.70
C ARG A 299 -9.14 -25.51 -6.93
N ARG A 300 -8.50 -26.66 -6.68
CA ARG A 300 -7.24 -26.74 -5.92
C ARG A 300 -6.12 -25.92 -6.57
N LEU A 301 -6.02 -25.93 -7.90
CA LEU A 301 -5.04 -25.11 -8.65
C LEU A 301 -5.33 -23.61 -8.48
N ALA A 302 -6.60 -23.20 -8.58
CA ALA A 302 -7.00 -21.82 -8.34
C ALA A 302 -6.62 -21.36 -6.92
N GLU A 303 -6.99 -22.16 -5.92
CA GLU A 303 -6.69 -21.89 -4.52
C GLU A 303 -5.19 -21.86 -4.24
N ALA A 304 -4.41 -22.72 -4.91
CA ALA A 304 -2.96 -22.75 -4.83
C ALA A 304 -2.32 -21.46 -5.38
N MET A 305 -2.79 -20.96 -6.53
CA MET A 305 -2.32 -19.69 -7.11
C MET A 305 -2.61 -18.50 -6.21
N VAL A 306 -3.78 -18.47 -5.54
CA VAL A 306 -4.14 -17.38 -4.62
C VAL A 306 -3.46 -17.55 -3.26
N GLY A 307 -3.38 -18.77 -2.74
CA GLY A 307 -2.95 -19.12 -1.38
C GLY A 307 -4.08 -19.15 -0.35
N ARG A 308 -5.34 -19.06 -0.79
CA ARG A 308 -6.55 -19.15 0.05
C ARG A 308 -7.59 -20.06 -0.58
N LYS A 309 -8.40 -20.70 0.26
CA LYS A 309 -9.61 -21.37 -0.16
C LYS A 309 -10.60 -20.36 -0.73
N MET A 310 -11.34 -20.76 -1.75
CA MET A 310 -12.44 -19.94 -2.28
C MET A 310 -13.57 -19.85 -1.27
N ASP A 311 -13.89 -20.96 -0.60
CA ASP A 311 -14.90 -21.01 0.44
C ASP A 311 -14.33 -20.51 1.78
N GLY A 312 -15.02 -19.55 2.40
CA GLY A 312 -14.65 -18.94 3.68
C GLY A 312 -13.36 -18.09 3.71
N GLY A 313 -12.53 -18.14 2.66
CA GLY A 313 -11.30 -17.36 2.55
C GLY A 313 -10.17 -17.80 3.49
N GLU A 314 -10.22 -19.04 4.00
CA GLU A 314 -9.16 -19.60 4.86
C GLU A 314 -7.84 -19.69 4.09
N ALA A 315 -6.71 -19.43 4.76
CA ALA A 315 -5.41 -19.61 4.13
C ALA A 315 -5.06 -21.08 3.95
N LEU A 316 -4.43 -21.44 2.83
CA LEU A 316 -4.08 -22.83 2.52
C LEU A 316 -3.07 -23.42 3.50
N VAL A 317 -2.23 -22.58 4.11
CA VAL A 317 -1.32 -23.00 5.18
C VAL A 317 -2.07 -23.39 6.48
N GLY A 318 -3.39 -23.20 6.53
CA GLY A 318 -4.21 -23.47 7.70
C GLY A 318 -4.08 -22.42 8.80
N PRO A 319 -4.87 -22.56 9.88
CA PRO A 319 -4.80 -21.64 11.02
C PRO A 319 -3.44 -21.76 11.71
N GLY A 320 -2.87 -20.63 12.12
CA GLY A 320 -1.72 -20.68 13.00
C GLY A 320 -2.10 -21.11 14.41
N ARG A 321 -1.09 -21.54 15.18
CA ARG A 321 -1.26 -21.98 16.57
C ARG A 321 -1.09 -20.85 17.58
N GLU A 322 -0.57 -19.71 17.14
CA GLU A 322 -0.24 -18.57 17.98
C GLU A 322 -1.15 -17.39 17.62
N HIS A 323 -1.62 -16.68 18.65
CA HIS A 323 -2.35 -15.44 18.48
C HIS A 323 -1.41 -14.36 17.92
N ILE A 324 -1.86 -13.66 16.89
CA ILE A 324 -1.08 -12.60 16.24
C ILE A 324 -1.70 -11.25 16.62
N ASP A 325 -0.92 -10.38 17.27
CA ASP A 325 -1.34 -9.01 17.60
C ASP A 325 -1.76 -8.24 16.34
N GLY A 326 -2.78 -7.40 16.47
CA GLY A 326 -3.36 -6.64 15.37
C GLY A 326 -4.28 -7.46 14.46
N ILE A 327 -4.59 -8.72 14.79
CA ILE A 327 -5.67 -9.49 14.15
C ILE A 327 -6.79 -9.67 15.18
N ASP A 328 -8.03 -9.36 14.79
CA ASP A 328 -9.20 -9.53 15.66
C ASP A 328 -9.45 -11.03 15.93
N ASP A 329 -10.01 -11.37 17.10
CA ASP A 329 -10.10 -12.76 17.56
C ASP A 329 -10.91 -13.67 16.61
N ASP A 330 -11.98 -13.16 16.03
CA ASP A 330 -12.81 -13.83 15.02
C ASP A 330 -12.08 -13.98 13.66
N ALA A 331 -11.08 -13.14 13.39
CA ALA A 331 -10.23 -13.20 12.21
C ALA A 331 -8.98 -14.06 12.38
N GLN A 332 -8.63 -14.49 13.59
CA GLN A 332 -7.44 -15.33 13.85
C GLN A 332 -7.49 -16.65 13.09
N LEU A 333 -8.66 -17.29 12.97
CA LEU A 333 -8.81 -18.53 12.20
C LEU A 333 -8.47 -18.35 10.71
N ARG A 334 -8.85 -17.20 10.12
CA ARG A 334 -8.66 -16.91 8.69
C ARG A 334 -7.33 -16.24 8.37
N ASN A 335 -6.72 -15.56 9.33
CA ASN A 335 -5.55 -14.71 9.09
C ASN A 335 -4.41 -14.82 10.11
N GLY A 336 -4.57 -15.59 11.19
CA GLY A 336 -3.59 -15.77 12.27
C GLY A 336 -2.50 -16.78 11.95
N PHE A 337 -1.79 -16.67 10.83
CA PHE A 337 -0.71 -17.59 10.41
C PHE A 337 0.59 -16.86 10.05
N THR A 338 1.71 -17.57 9.89
CA THR A 338 3.03 -16.94 9.58
C THR A 338 3.87 -17.70 8.54
N TYR A 339 3.32 -18.75 7.91
CA TYR A 339 4.03 -19.71 7.06
C TYR A 339 5.14 -20.53 7.73
N ARG A 340 5.46 -20.29 9.01
CA ARG A 340 6.48 -21.04 9.77
C ARG A 340 6.24 -22.56 9.79
N SER A 341 4.97 -22.98 9.75
CA SER A 341 4.58 -24.40 9.70
C SER A 341 4.59 -24.98 8.29
N ASP A 342 4.98 -24.21 7.27
CA ASP A 342 5.02 -24.60 5.85
C ASP A 342 6.20 -23.94 5.12
N PRO A 343 7.45 -24.12 5.62
CA PRO A 343 8.62 -23.47 5.06
C PRO A 343 8.84 -23.86 3.59
N ASP A 344 8.59 -25.13 3.25
CA ASP A 344 8.80 -25.68 1.91
C ASP A 344 7.60 -25.47 0.96
N GLY A 345 6.52 -24.83 1.43
CA GLY A 345 5.36 -24.51 0.58
C GLY A 345 4.51 -25.71 0.14
N LEU A 346 4.56 -26.83 0.87
CA LEU A 346 3.80 -28.05 0.58
C LEU A 346 2.28 -27.86 0.71
N ARG A 347 1.85 -26.88 1.52
CA ARG A 347 0.43 -26.54 1.70
C ARG A 347 0.03 -25.28 0.95
N CYS A 348 0.79 -24.20 1.14
CA CYS A 348 0.63 -22.94 0.42
C CYS A 348 1.89 -22.68 -0.43
N PRO A 349 1.81 -22.84 -1.76
CA PRO A 349 2.97 -22.70 -2.63
C PRO A 349 3.74 -21.40 -2.40
N LEU A 350 5.06 -21.47 -2.54
CA LEU A 350 5.95 -20.31 -2.34
C LEU A 350 5.58 -19.15 -3.26
N GLY A 351 5.14 -19.45 -4.48
CA GLY A 351 4.73 -18.46 -5.48
C GLY A 351 3.30 -17.94 -5.33
N ALA A 352 2.52 -18.44 -4.35
CA ALA A 352 1.12 -18.04 -4.18
C ALA A 352 0.97 -16.53 -3.93
N HIS A 353 -0.10 -15.94 -4.48
CA HIS A 353 -0.32 -14.50 -4.48
C HIS A 353 -0.21 -13.87 -3.08
N ILE A 354 -0.92 -14.41 -2.09
CA ILE A 354 -0.88 -13.86 -0.72
C ILE A 354 0.45 -14.10 0.01
N ARG A 355 1.27 -15.06 -0.44
CA ARG A 355 2.59 -15.37 0.13
C ARG A 355 3.65 -14.44 -0.45
N ARG A 356 3.54 -14.10 -1.73
CA ARG A 356 4.33 -13.03 -2.37
C ARG A 356 3.96 -11.66 -1.81
N ALA A 357 2.68 -11.29 -1.82
CA ALA A 357 2.24 -9.95 -1.41
C ALA A 357 2.49 -9.65 0.09
N ASN A 358 2.62 -10.69 0.92
CA ASN A 358 3.02 -10.56 2.33
C ASN A 358 3.66 -11.89 2.81
N PRO A 359 5.01 -12.02 2.75
CA PRO A 359 5.70 -13.25 3.14
C PRO A 359 5.66 -13.55 4.64
N ARG A 360 5.14 -12.65 5.48
CA ARG A 360 5.14 -12.74 6.95
C ARG A 360 6.51 -13.09 7.53
N ASN A 361 6.70 -14.35 7.92
CA ASN A 361 7.95 -14.90 8.48
C ASN A 361 8.61 -15.94 7.55
N ALA A 362 8.19 -16.04 6.28
CA ALA A 362 8.66 -17.07 5.35
C ALA A 362 10.15 -16.96 5.04
N ASP A 363 10.75 -15.76 5.18
CA ASP A 363 12.16 -15.50 4.90
C ASP A 363 13.11 -15.95 6.05
N LEU A 364 12.57 -16.57 7.12
CA LEU A 364 13.36 -17.01 8.27
C LEU A 364 13.95 -18.41 8.08
N THR A 365 15.28 -18.52 8.07
CA THR A 365 15.98 -19.80 8.06
C THR A 365 15.59 -20.68 9.26
N PRO A 366 15.27 -21.98 9.05
CA PRO A 366 15.01 -22.93 10.13
C PRO A 366 16.20 -23.00 11.13
N GLY A 367 15.91 -22.96 12.43
CA GLY A 367 16.92 -23.05 13.51
C GLY A 367 17.27 -21.74 14.24
N TRP A 368 16.86 -20.59 13.71
CA TRP A 368 17.16 -19.27 14.28
C TRP A 368 16.38 -18.90 15.57
N ALA A 369 15.35 -19.68 15.91
CA ALA A 369 14.42 -19.41 17.02
C ALA A 369 14.70 -20.21 18.31
N ASN A 370 15.87 -20.83 18.46
CA ASN A 370 16.19 -21.56 19.71
C ASN A 370 16.26 -20.58 20.90
N PRO A 371 15.59 -20.82 22.04
CA PRO A 371 15.66 -19.99 23.24
C PRO A 371 17.11 -19.69 23.71
N LEU A 372 18.03 -20.64 23.56
CA LEU A 372 19.46 -20.42 23.84
C LEU A 372 20.07 -19.35 22.92
N SER A 373 19.72 -19.35 21.63
CA SER A 373 20.21 -18.36 20.66
C SER A 373 19.61 -16.97 20.89
N ARG A 374 18.41 -16.88 21.46
CA ARG A 374 17.77 -15.61 21.87
C ARG A 374 18.44 -15.05 23.12
N LEU A 375 18.74 -15.90 24.11
CA LEU A 375 19.43 -15.51 25.35
C LEU A 375 20.87 -15.07 25.08
N TRP A 376 21.63 -15.81 24.26
CA TRP A 376 23.01 -15.47 23.86
C TRP A 376 23.10 -14.08 23.21
N ARG A 377 22.14 -13.72 22.34
CA ARG A 377 22.08 -12.40 21.70
C ARG A 377 21.62 -11.28 22.64
N ARG A 378 20.65 -11.56 23.51
CA ARG A 378 20.20 -10.60 24.54
C ARG A 378 21.32 -10.24 25.52
N LEU A 379 22.32 -11.12 25.67
CA LEU A 379 23.54 -10.92 26.45
C LEU A 379 24.70 -10.30 25.65
N GLY A 380 24.50 -9.89 24.39
CA GLY A 380 25.49 -9.17 23.58
C GLY A 380 26.53 -10.03 22.85
N PHE A 381 26.43 -11.35 22.93
CA PHE A 381 27.34 -12.25 22.22
C PHE A 381 26.80 -12.55 20.80
N GLY A 382 27.60 -12.28 19.76
CA GLY A 382 27.23 -12.52 18.36
C GLY A 382 26.54 -11.35 17.64
N ALA A 383 26.59 -10.13 18.20
CA ALA A 383 26.12 -8.92 17.54
C ALA A 383 27.08 -8.52 16.40
N ASN A 384 26.87 -9.04 15.21
CA ASN A 384 27.38 -8.40 14.00
C ASN A 384 26.54 -7.12 13.77
N PRO A 385 27.16 -5.94 13.54
CA PRO A 385 26.43 -4.67 13.39
C PRO A 385 25.59 -4.57 12.10
N LEU A 386 25.66 -5.58 11.22
CA LEU A 386 24.80 -5.75 10.05
C LEU A 386 23.64 -6.69 10.44
N ARG A 387 22.59 -6.13 11.01
CA ARG A 387 21.47 -6.86 11.65
C ARG A 387 20.37 -7.23 10.64
N PRO A 388 19.87 -8.47 10.60
CA PRO A 388 18.58 -8.76 9.99
C PRO A 388 17.49 -8.65 11.07
N ASP A 389 16.79 -7.51 11.12
CA ASP A 389 15.43 -7.51 11.66
C ASP A 389 14.64 -8.55 10.85
N LEU A 390 14.29 -9.63 11.53
CA LEU A 390 13.76 -10.87 10.95
C LEU A 390 12.41 -10.70 10.26
N ILE A 391 11.76 -9.57 10.51
CA ILE A 391 10.43 -9.24 9.97
C ILE A 391 10.52 -7.89 9.25
N ALA A 392 11.72 -7.32 9.09
CA ALA A 392 11.93 -6.07 8.36
C ALA A 392 11.25 -6.12 6.99
N SER A 393 11.49 -7.20 6.25
CA SER A 393 10.94 -7.37 4.91
C SER A 393 9.42 -7.30 4.91
N THR A 394 8.70 -7.60 5.99
CA THR A 394 7.23 -7.57 5.98
C THR A 394 6.61 -6.45 6.79
N ARG A 395 7.29 -5.98 7.83
CA ARG A 395 6.87 -4.86 8.68
C ARG A 395 6.88 -3.53 7.95
N PHE A 396 7.88 -3.30 7.09
CA PHE A 396 8.11 -2.00 6.44
C PHE A 396 7.42 -1.83 5.09
N HIS A 397 6.86 -2.92 4.57
CA HIS A 397 6.32 -3.00 3.22
C HIS A 397 4.79 -3.15 3.23
N ARG A 398 4.16 -2.86 4.38
CA ARG A 398 2.71 -3.01 4.59
C ARG A 398 1.95 -1.97 3.80
N LEU A 399 0.85 -2.39 3.18
CA LEU A 399 -0.05 -1.52 2.41
C LEU A 399 -1.44 -1.57 3.01
N LEU A 400 -2.11 -0.42 3.03
CA LEU A 400 -3.51 -0.32 3.41
C LEU A 400 -4.40 -0.29 2.16
N ARG A 401 -5.00 -1.42 1.78
CA ARG A 401 -5.75 -1.54 0.52
C ARG A 401 -7.19 -1.07 0.67
N ARG A 402 -7.70 -0.35 -0.34
CA ARG A 402 -9.00 0.30 -0.41
C ARG A 402 -9.67 0.15 -1.78
N GLY A 403 -9.35 -0.94 -2.48
CA GLY A 403 -9.81 -1.18 -3.84
C GLY A 403 -11.31 -1.45 -3.96
N ARG A 404 -11.83 -1.30 -5.18
CA ARG A 404 -13.23 -1.57 -5.56
C ARG A 404 -13.29 -2.32 -6.87
N GLU A 405 -14.15 -3.32 -6.94
CA GLU A 405 -14.43 -4.05 -8.19
C GLU A 405 -15.19 -3.16 -9.18
N TYR A 406 -15.06 -3.46 -10.47
CA TYR A 406 -15.90 -2.89 -11.53
C TYR A 406 -16.32 -3.96 -12.54
N GLY A 407 -17.39 -3.68 -13.29
CA GLY A 407 -18.00 -4.62 -14.24
C GLY A 407 -18.84 -5.69 -13.56
N GLY A 408 -18.90 -6.87 -14.19
CA GLY A 408 -19.59 -8.05 -13.69
C GLY A 408 -20.95 -8.35 -14.33
N ALA A 409 -21.45 -7.50 -15.23
CA ALA A 409 -22.53 -7.87 -16.12
C ALA A 409 -21.99 -8.68 -17.32
N PRO A 410 -22.79 -9.59 -17.92
CA PRO A 410 -22.37 -10.35 -19.10
C PRO A 410 -21.92 -9.42 -20.25
N GLY A 411 -20.69 -9.59 -20.71
CA GLY A 411 -20.11 -8.79 -21.80
C GLY A 411 -19.42 -7.49 -21.37
N GLU A 412 -19.46 -7.13 -20.09
CA GLU A 412 -18.71 -5.98 -19.57
C GLU A 412 -17.27 -6.36 -19.16
N GLU A 413 -16.32 -5.45 -19.41
CA GLU A 413 -14.99 -5.57 -18.81
C GLU A 413 -15.11 -5.58 -17.29
N THR A 414 -14.44 -6.53 -16.66
CA THR A 414 -14.48 -6.72 -15.22
C THR A 414 -13.07 -6.61 -14.65
N GLY A 415 -12.97 -6.08 -13.43
CA GLY A 415 -11.68 -5.97 -12.78
C GLY A 415 -11.73 -5.27 -11.43
N LEU A 416 -10.59 -4.70 -11.04
CA LEU A 416 -10.38 -4.03 -9.78
C LEU A 416 -9.77 -2.65 -10.00
N HIS A 417 -10.42 -1.61 -9.47
CA HIS A 417 -9.78 -0.35 -9.15
C HIS A 417 -8.96 -0.55 -7.87
N PHE A 418 -7.72 -1.00 -8.02
CA PHE A 418 -6.80 -1.18 -6.91
C PHE A 418 -6.41 0.18 -6.35
N ILE A 419 -6.60 0.35 -5.04
CA ILE A 419 -6.15 1.53 -4.30
C ILE A 419 -5.37 1.04 -3.09
N CYS A 420 -4.19 1.59 -2.84
CA CYS A 420 -3.50 1.43 -1.56
C CYS A 420 -2.93 2.74 -1.03
N LEU A 421 -2.86 2.82 0.29
CA LEU A 421 -2.33 3.94 1.04
C LEU A 421 -1.03 3.55 1.75
N GLY A 422 -0.10 4.50 1.81
CA GLY A 422 1.20 4.35 2.46
C GLY A 422 1.89 5.71 2.63
N ALA A 423 2.84 5.79 3.57
CA ALA A 423 3.65 6.99 3.77
C ALA A 423 4.89 7.03 2.86
N ASN A 424 5.31 5.91 2.27
CA ASN A 424 6.50 5.81 1.43
C ASN A 424 6.26 4.89 0.22
N ILE A 425 6.14 5.48 -0.98
CA ILE A 425 5.83 4.75 -2.22
C ILE A 425 6.91 3.73 -2.57
N ALA A 426 8.18 4.11 -2.53
CA ALA A 426 9.30 3.25 -2.88
C ALA A 426 9.41 2.04 -1.95
N ARG A 427 9.41 2.29 -0.64
CA ARG A 427 9.54 1.24 0.36
C ARG A 427 8.32 0.35 0.40
N GLN A 428 7.12 0.85 0.11
CA GLN A 428 5.90 0.05 0.24
C GLN A 428 5.45 -0.48 -1.12
N PHE A 429 4.71 0.32 -1.89
CA PHE A 429 4.06 -0.17 -3.11
C PHE A 429 5.07 -0.63 -4.18
N GLU A 430 6.07 0.19 -4.51
CA GLU A 430 7.04 -0.19 -5.57
C GLU A 430 7.86 -1.40 -5.16
N PHE A 431 8.25 -1.51 -3.89
CA PHE A 431 8.98 -2.67 -3.40
C PHE A 431 8.14 -3.96 -3.50
N VAL A 432 6.91 -3.94 -2.98
CA VAL A 432 6.02 -5.11 -3.05
C VAL A 432 5.81 -5.52 -4.51
N GLN A 433 5.46 -4.55 -5.36
CA GLN A 433 5.21 -4.82 -6.78
C GLN A 433 6.47 -5.35 -7.48
N ASN A 434 7.64 -4.76 -7.26
CA ASN A 434 8.88 -5.14 -7.90
C ASN A 434 9.46 -6.44 -7.34
N ALA A 435 9.82 -6.44 -6.07
CA ALA A 435 10.60 -7.51 -5.46
C ALA A 435 9.77 -8.78 -5.25
N TRP A 436 8.47 -8.66 -4.98
CA TRP A 436 7.64 -9.81 -4.61
C TRP A 436 6.65 -10.23 -5.67
N MET A 437 6.01 -9.29 -6.37
CA MET A 437 5.01 -9.64 -7.37
C MET A 437 5.63 -9.91 -8.74
N ALA A 438 6.33 -8.92 -9.32
CA ALA A 438 6.94 -9.01 -10.63
C ALA A 438 8.26 -9.79 -10.62
N GLY A 439 8.97 -9.81 -9.48
CA GLY A 439 10.24 -10.49 -9.32
C GLY A 439 10.18 -11.98 -9.66
N THR A 440 11.05 -12.42 -10.56
CA THR A 440 11.17 -13.82 -11.01
C THR A 440 11.98 -14.69 -10.06
N ARG A 441 12.57 -14.07 -9.02
CA ARG A 441 13.33 -14.74 -7.95
C ARG A 441 12.68 -14.39 -6.62
N PHE A 442 12.14 -15.40 -5.93
CA PHE A 442 11.42 -15.19 -4.68
C PHE A 442 11.48 -16.43 -3.79
N ASN A 443 12.02 -16.28 -2.56
CA ASN A 443 12.09 -17.33 -1.56
C ASN A 443 12.59 -18.70 -2.09
N GLY A 444 13.67 -18.68 -2.87
CA GLY A 444 14.26 -19.88 -3.49
C GLY A 444 13.68 -20.27 -4.86
N LEU A 445 12.54 -19.70 -5.26
CA LEU A 445 12.03 -19.84 -6.63
C LEU A 445 12.87 -19.03 -7.62
N SER A 446 12.97 -19.55 -8.84
CA SER A 446 13.58 -18.89 -10.00
C SER A 446 12.76 -19.16 -11.25
N GLY A 447 12.64 -18.18 -12.14
CA GLY A 447 11.89 -18.34 -13.40
C GLY A 447 10.36 -18.31 -13.22
N GLU A 448 9.88 -17.76 -12.11
CA GLU A 448 8.44 -17.65 -11.83
C GLU A 448 8.15 -16.30 -11.16
N SER A 449 7.09 -15.62 -11.62
CA SER A 449 6.53 -14.41 -10.99
C SER A 449 5.17 -14.72 -10.36
N ASP A 450 4.51 -13.73 -9.75
CA ASP A 450 3.15 -13.92 -9.20
C ASP A 450 2.20 -14.51 -10.26
N PRO A 451 1.42 -15.56 -9.93
CA PRO A 451 0.58 -16.28 -10.90
C PRO A 451 -0.59 -15.46 -11.44
N LEU A 452 -1.00 -14.38 -10.76
CA LEU A 452 -2.11 -13.52 -11.18
C LEU A 452 -1.61 -12.26 -11.89
N LEU A 453 -0.62 -11.58 -11.31
CA LEU A 453 -0.16 -10.25 -11.73
C LEU A 453 1.07 -10.23 -12.64
N GLY A 454 1.79 -11.35 -12.77
CA GLY A 454 3.02 -11.38 -13.57
C GLY A 454 2.76 -11.16 -15.08
N HIS A 455 3.68 -10.46 -15.73
CA HIS A 455 3.56 -10.02 -17.14
C HIS A 455 3.98 -11.10 -18.17
N ARG A 456 4.47 -12.26 -17.72
CA ARG A 456 4.80 -13.44 -18.56
C ARG A 456 5.85 -13.24 -19.66
N LEU A 457 6.60 -12.14 -19.65
CA LEU A 457 7.73 -11.96 -20.58
C LEU A 457 8.93 -12.74 -20.05
N PRO A 458 9.81 -13.26 -20.94
CA PRO A 458 11.06 -13.89 -20.52
C PRO A 458 11.89 -12.96 -19.64
N ASP A 459 12.72 -13.54 -18.77
CA ASP A 459 13.69 -12.78 -18.00
C ASP A 459 14.84 -12.24 -18.88
N ASN A 460 15.77 -11.51 -18.25
CA ASN A 460 16.90 -10.91 -18.97
C ASN A 460 17.83 -11.93 -19.64
N ASP A 461 17.83 -13.17 -19.17
CA ASP A 461 18.63 -14.28 -19.72
C ASP A 461 17.84 -15.07 -20.79
N GLY A 462 16.60 -14.65 -21.08
CA GLY A 462 15.71 -15.28 -22.06
C GLY A 462 14.93 -16.48 -21.51
N ASN A 463 14.98 -16.75 -20.21
CA ASN A 463 14.26 -17.88 -19.62
C ASN A 463 12.76 -17.57 -19.51
N PRO A 464 11.88 -18.56 -19.75
CA PRO A 464 10.44 -18.41 -19.51
C PRO A 464 10.11 -18.05 -18.06
N THR A 465 9.06 -17.25 -17.86
CA THR A 465 8.59 -16.79 -16.53
C THR A 465 7.11 -17.08 -16.27
N ASP A 466 6.55 -17.94 -17.12
CA ASP A 466 5.14 -18.29 -17.25
C ASP A 466 4.79 -19.62 -16.57
N SER A 467 5.56 -20.00 -15.56
CA SER A 467 5.34 -21.21 -14.79
C SER A 467 4.94 -20.91 -13.34
N PHE A 468 4.27 -21.87 -12.72
CA PHE A 468 3.85 -21.86 -11.33
C PHE A 468 4.08 -23.23 -10.70
N SER A 469 4.97 -23.29 -9.73
CA SER A 469 5.37 -24.52 -9.03
C SER A 469 4.58 -24.75 -7.74
N MET A 470 4.12 -25.99 -7.57
CA MET A 470 3.45 -26.50 -6.38
C MET A 470 4.27 -27.66 -5.81
N PRO A 471 5.01 -27.43 -4.72
CA PRO A 471 5.79 -28.46 -4.06
C PRO A 471 4.95 -29.67 -3.64
N VAL A 472 5.50 -30.86 -3.84
CA VAL A 472 4.91 -32.12 -3.39
C VAL A 472 5.90 -32.84 -2.46
N GLY A 473 5.40 -33.52 -1.43
CA GLY A 473 6.27 -34.11 -0.40
C GLY A 473 7.19 -35.24 -0.89
N THR A 474 6.95 -35.75 -2.09
CA THR A 474 7.75 -36.80 -2.72
C THR A 474 7.84 -36.56 -4.23
N GLY A 475 9.05 -36.44 -4.76
CA GLY A 475 9.28 -36.25 -6.20
C GLY A 475 9.43 -34.77 -6.61
N PRO A 476 9.49 -34.49 -7.92
CA PRO A 476 9.58 -33.14 -8.44
C PRO A 476 8.27 -32.37 -8.22
N ASP A 477 8.38 -31.06 -8.08
CA ASP A 477 7.23 -30.15 -7.95
C ASP A 477 6.22 -30.36 -9.09
N ARG A 478 4.94 -30.23 -8.78
CA ARG A 478 3.92 -30.12 -9.82
C ARG A 478 3.99 -28.72 -10.38
N GLN A 479 4.23 -28.61 -11.69
CA GLN A 479 4.30 -27.31 -12.37
C GLN A 479 3.10 -27.12 -13.30
N CYS A 480 2.51 -25.92 -13.26
CA CYS A 480 1.65 -25.42 -14.32
C CYS A 480 2.51 -24.48 -15.18
N SER A 481 2.54 -24.69 -16.50
CA SER A 481 3.35 -23.89 -17.44
C SER A 481 2.46 -23.24 -18.48
N GLY A 482 2.97 -22.21 -19.18
CA GLY A 482 2.16 -21.49 -20.16
C GLY A 482 1.06 -20.64 -19.52
N LEU A 483 1.27 -20.15 -18.29
CA LEU A 483 0.33 -19.25 -17.63
C LEU A 483 0.14 -18.00 -18.51
N PRO A 484 -1.10 -17.66 -18.92
CA PRO A 484 -1.35 -16.40 -19.58
C PRO A 484 -1.29 -15.26 -18.56
N GLN A 485 -1.32 -14.03 -19.06
CA GLN A 485 -1.49 -12.85 -18.22
C GLN A 485 -2.98 -12.68 -17.89
N PHE A 486 -3.37 -13.00 -16.66
CA PHE A 486 -4.78 -12.89 -16.23
C PHE A 486 -5.20 -11.47 -15.85
N VAL A 487 -4.24 -10.62 -15.48
CA VAL A 487 -4.50 -9.24 -15.06
C VAL A 487 -3.75 -8.27 -15.96
N THR A 488 -4.46 -7.30 -16.52
CA THR A 488 -3.89 -6.24 -17.36
C THR A 488 -4.08 -4.87 -16.73
N VAL A 489 -3.03 -4.07 -16.69
CA VAL A 489 -3.09 -2.68 -16.23
C VAL A 489 -3.67 -1.82 -17.33
N GLN A 490 -4.75 -1.11 -17.03
CA GLN A 490 -5.40 -0.17 -17.94
C GLN A 490 -5.16 1.30 -17.58
N GLY A 491 -4.58 1.58 -16.42
CA GLY A 491 -4.27 2.95 -16.03
C GLY A 491 -3.81 3.02 -14.59
N GLY A 492 -3.16 4.12 -14.24
CA GLY A 492 -2.67 4.32 -12.89
C GLY A 492 -1.94 5.63 -12.69
N ALA A 493 -1.86 6.05 -11.42
CA ALA A 493 -1.11 7.22 -11.01
C ALA A 493 -0.80 7.18 -9.51
N TYR A 494 0.16 8.01 -9.11
CA TYR A 494 0.43 8.34 -7.72
C TYR A 494 -0.23 9.67 -7.36
N PHE A 495 -0.88 9.69 -6.21
CA PHE A 495 -1.55 10.86 -5.66
C PHE A 495 -1.08 11.11 -4.23
N PHE A 496 -1.22 12.35 -3.78
CA PHE A 496 -1.18 12.72 -2.38
C PHE A 496 -2.63 12.90 -1.90
N LEU A 497 -3.02 12.14 -0.87
CA LEU A 497 -4.27 12.29 -0.14
C LEU A 497 -4.00 13.24 1.05
N PRO A 498 -4.20 14.57 0.91
CA PRO A 498 -3.84 15.53 1.95
C PRO A 498 -4.70 15.38 3.21
N GLY A 499 -4.17 15.85 4.35
CA GLY A 499 -5.02 16.21 5.48
C GLY A 499 -6.03 17.31 5.09
N ILE A 500 -7.12 17.47 5.83
CA ILE A 500 -8.19 18.44 5.50
C ILE A 500 -7.70 19.88 5.61
N ARG A 501 -6.84 20.20 6.58
CA ARG A 501 -6.13 21.48 6.71
C ARG A 501 -5.14 21.69 5.58
N ALA A 502 -4.42 20.64 5.17
CA ALA A 502 -3.54 20.70 4.01
C ALA A 502 -4.34 20.97 2.72
N LEU A 503 -5.51 20.36 2.55
CA LEU A 503 -6.40 20.66 1.42
C LEU A 503 -6.90 22.11 1.45
N ARG A 504 -7.29 22.62 2.63
CA ARG A 504 -7.65 24.04 2.82
C ARG A 504 -6.49 24.97 2.53
N TYR A 505 -5.27 24.60 2.89
CA TYR A 505 -4.07 25.33 2.50
C TYR A 505 -3.95 25.34 0.97
N LEU A 506 -3.92 24.19 0.31
CA LEU A 506 -3.79 24.06 -1.16
C LEU A 506 -4.90 24.77 -1.94
N SER A 507 -6.06 25.01 -1.31
CA SER A 507 -7.16 25.80 -1.86
C SER A 507 -6.92 27.32 -1.86
N LYS A 508 -5.90 27.81 -1.15
CA LYS A 508 -5.47 29.21 -1.21
C LYS A 508 -4.41 29.33 -2.30
N GLY A 509 -4.55 30.31 -3.19
CA GLY A 509 -3.52 30.54 -4.21
C GLY A 509 -2.24 31.02 -3.53
N HIS A 510 -1.14 30.27 -3.69
CA HIS A 510 0.17 30.63 -3.14
C HIS A 510 1.05 31.12 -4.28
N SER A 511 0.75 32.32 -4.78
CA SER A 511 1.60 32.99 -5.75
C SER A 511 2.97 33.28 -5.11
N VAL A 512 4.01 32.82 -5.82
CA VAL A 512 5.48 33.00 -5.64
C VAL A 512 5.94 33.67 -4.35
#